data_AF-A0A9Y3S1U6-F1
#
_entry.id   AF-A0A9Y3S1U6-F1
#
_cell.length_a   1.000
_cell.length_b   1.000
_cell.length_c   1.000
_cell.angle_alpha   90.00
_cell.angle_beta   90.00
_cell.angle_gamma   90.00
#
_symmetry.space_group_name_H-M   'P 1'
#
loop_
_entity.id
_entity.type
_entity.pdbx_description
1 polymer ?
#
loop_
_entity_poly.entity_id
_entity_poly.type
_entity_poly.pdbx_seq_one_letter_code
_entity_poly.pdbx_strand_id
1 'polypeptide(L)'
;MGFKDSQFVFGPCHLSKPCASKPCQRNQRCIPKYRVCLSDVSDCPQYECIGHAATCDKNSEDPVCDTEGIDHRSLCHLHQAGKILAYMGRCQVCSTERFGQKFSGGLSSP
;
A
#
# COMPACT_ATOMS: atom_id res chain seq x y z
N MET A 1 -29.29 -15.18 -5.38
CA MET A 1 -28.65 -13.98 -5.95
C MET A 1 -27.16 -14.26 -5.97
N GLY A 2 -26.55 -14.30 -7.15
CA GLY A 2 -25.12 -14.55 -7.34
C GLY A 2 -24.55 -13.45 -8.23
N PHE A 3 -23.32 -13.05 -7.98
CA PHE A 3 -22.61 -12.09 -8.80
C PHE A 3 -22.42 -12.66 -10.22
N LYS A 4 -22.63 -11.86 -11.25
CA LYS A 4 -22.34 -12.27 -12.65
C LYS A 4 -20.84 -12.25 -12.90
N ASP A 5 -20.37 -13.11 -13.81
CA ASP A 5 -18.95 -13.24 -14.18
C ASP A 5 -18.33 -11.91 -14.67
N SER A 6 -19.14 -11.06 -15.32
CA SER A 6 -18.74 -9.72 -15.77
C SER A 6 -18.50 -8.71 -14.66
N GLN A 7 -18.75 -9.07 -13.39
CA GLN A 7 -18.57 -8.22 -12.21
C GLN A 7 -17.21 -8.45 -11.54
N PHE A 8 -16.43 -9.42 -12.03
CA PHE A 8 -15.11 -9.75 -11.52
C PHE A 8 -14.05 -9.56 -12.61
N VAL A 9 -12.91 -8.99 -12.23
CA VAL A 9 -11.74 -8.97 -13.09
C VAL A 9 -10.79 -10.05 -12.60
N PHE A 10 -10.61 -11.08 -13.42
CA PHE A 10 -9.65 -12.14 -13.15
C PHE A 10 -8.24 -11.66 -13.48
N GLY A 11 -7.33 -11.80 -12.51
CA GLY A 11 -5.93 -11.47 -12.67
C GLY A 11 -5.31 -10.99 -11.36
N PRO A 12 -3.99 -11.10 -11.22
CA PRO A 12 -3.32 -10.59 -10.03
C PRO A 12 -3.41 -9.06 -9.99
N CYS A 13 -3.78 -8.52 -8.82
CA CYS A 13 -4.01 -7.08 -8.64
C CYS A 13 -2.83 -6.21 -9.10
N HIS A 14 -1.58 -6.68 -8.97
CA HIS A 14 -0.39 -5.95 -9.38
C HIS A 14 -0.29 -5.67 -10.90
N LEU A 15 -1.01 -6.43 -11.73
CA LEU A 15 -1.06 -6.19 -13.18
C LEU A 15 -2.05 -5.09 -13.54
N SER A 16 -3.05 -4.86 -12.69
CA SER A 16 -3.97 -3.75 -12.85
C SER A 16 -3.24 -2.46 -12.48
N LYS A 17 -3.10 -1.54 -13.45
CA LYS A 17 -2.46 -0.23 -13.25
C LYS A 17 -3.53 0.88 -13.19
N PRO A 18 -4.19 1.08 -12.04
CA PRO A 18 -5.27 2.05 -11.92
C PRO A 18 -4.81 3.50 -12.12
N CYS A 19 -3.52 3.78 -11.97
CA CYS A 19 -2.92 5.09 -12.18
C CYS A 19 -2.40 5.35 -13.61
N ALA A 20 -2.47 4.37 -14.53
CA ALA A 20 -1.96 4.53 -15.89
C ALA A 20 -2.76 5.56 -16.71
N SER A 21 -4.06 5.70 -16.45
CA SER A 21 -4.96 6.64 -17.13
C SER A 21 -4.86 8.08 -16.63
N LYS A 22 -3.96 8.37 -15.67
CA LYS A 22 -3.85 9.68 -14.99
C LYS A 22 -5.21 10.21 -14.50
N PRO A 23 -5.90 9.50 -13.62
CA PRO A 23 -7.23 9.90 -13.16
C PRO A 23 -7.24 11.13 -12.22
N CYS A 24 -6.08 11.56 -11.73
CA CYS A 24 -5.96 12.66 -10.75
C CYS A 24 -5.69 14.02 -11.41
N GLN A 25 -6.07 15.11 -10.73
CA GLN A 25 -5.87 16.50 -11.19
C GLN A 25 -4.38 16.90 -11.23
N ARG A 26 -4.05 18.02 -11.91
CA ARG A 26 -2.70 18.61 -11.84
C ARG A 26 -2.37 18.95 -10.37
N ASN A 27 -1.17 18.58 -9.91
CA ASN A 27 -0.70 18.64 -8.51
C ASN A 27 -1.23 17.58 -7.54
N GLN A 28 -1.89 16.53 -8.05
CA GLN A 28 -2.18 15.33 -7.28
C GLN A 28 -1.35 14.17 -7.81
N ARG A 29 -0.95 13.25 -6.92
CA ARG A 29 -0.36 11.98 -7.32
C ARG A 29 -1.38 10.87 -7.16
N CYS A 30 -1.46 10.04 -8.19
CA CYS A 30 -2.23 8.82 -8.14
C CYS A 30 -1.41 7.74 -7.45
N ILE A 31 -1.98 7.15 -6.39
CA ILE A 31 -1.41 6.01 -5.67
C ILE A 31 -2.33 4.80 -5.88
N PRO A 32 -1.84 3.65 -6.37
CA PRO A 32 -2.63 2.43 -6.44
C PRO A 32 -3.05 1.98 -5.04
N LYS A 33 -4.35 1.74 -4.84
CA LYS A 33 -4.92 1.29 -3.57
C LYS A 33 -5.94 0.18 -3.85
N TYR A 34 -5.41 -1.03 -3.99
CA TYR A 34 -6.20 -2.21 -4.32
C TYR A 34 -7.20 -2.50 -3.19
N ARG A 35 -8.47 -2.56 -3.54
CA ARG A 35 -9.56 -2.83 -2.60
C ARG A 35 -10.58 -3.73 -3.26
N VAL A 36 -11.16 -4.65 -2.50
CA VAL A 36 -12.24 -5.51 -3.02
C VAL A 36 -13.56 -4.84 -2.65
N CYS A 37 -14.35 -4.46 -3.65
CA CYS A 37 -15.72 -4.01 -3.45
C CYS A 37 -16.66 -5.10 -3.92
N LEU A 38 -17.51 -5.59 -3.02
CA LEU A 38 -18.47 -6.66 -3.29
C LEU A 38 -19.85 -6.11 -3.70
N SER A 39 -19.94 -4.87 -4.19
CA SER A 39 -21.21 -4.22 -4.50
C SER A 39 -21.15 -3.53 -5.86
N ASP A 40 -22.11 -3.81 -6.74
CA ASP A 40 -22.24 -3.17 -8.07
C ASP A 40 -22.62 -1.68 -8.02
N VAL A 41 -23.05 -1.17 -6.85
CA VAL A 41 -23.70 0.15 -6.71
C VAL A 41 -22.70 1.27 -6.36
N SER A 42 -21.45 0.93 -6.02
CA SER A 42 -20.49 1.90 -5.49
C SER A 42 -19.31 2.07 -6.44
N ASP A 43 -18.94 3.31 -6.73
CA ASP A 43 -17.63 3.62 -7.30
C ASP A 43 -16.56 2.95 -6.44
N CYS A 44 -15.83 1.99 -7.03
CA CYS A 44 -14.77 1.24 -6.37
C CYS A 44 -13.40 1.70 -6.88
N PRO A 45 -12.93 2.90 -6.52
CA PRO A 45 -11.67 3.40 -7.01
C PRO A 45 -10.53 2.52 -6.47
N GLN A 46 -9.84 1.84 -7.38
CA GLN A 46 -8.61 1.09 -7.11
C GLN A 46 -7.38 2.00 -6.97
N TYR A 47 -7.60 3.32 -6.90
CA TYR A 47 -6.58 4.34 -6.74
C TYR A 47 -7.04 5.38 -5.73
N GLU A 48 -6.08 6.13 -5.22
CA GLU A 48 -6.32 7.28 -4.37
C GLU A 48 -5.50 8.46 -4.90
N CYS A 49 -6.13 9.62 -5.05
CA CYS A 49 -5.48 10.83 -5.49
C CYS A 49 -5.04 11.63 -4.26
N ILE A 50 -3.73 11.68 -4.02
CA ILE A 50 -3.16 12.42 -2.90
C ILE A 50 -2.70 13.79 -3.41
N GLY A 51 -3.33 14.85 -2.90
CA GLY A 51 -2.91 16.22 -3.17
C GLY A 51 -1.68 16.62 -2.37
N HIS A 52 -1.02 17.69 -2.81
CA HIS A 52 0.02 18.36 -2.04
C HIS A 52 -0.63 19.11 -0.85
N ALA A 53 -1.10 18.37 0.15
CA ALA A 53 -1.76 18.94 1.32
C ALA A 53 -0.72 19.65 2.21
N ALA A 54 -0.99 20.90 2.59
CA ALA A 54 -0.15 21.64 3.53
C ALA A 54 -0.16 21.01 4.94
N THR A 55 -1.25 20.31 5.28
CA THR A 55 -1.45 19.63 6.56
C THR A 55 -1.88 18.20 6.32
N CYS A 56 -1.11 17.24 6.83
CA CYS A 56 -1.53 15.83 6.85
C CYS A 56 -2.43 15.58 8.05
N ASP A 57 -3.53 14.86 7.84
CA ASP A 57 -4.33 14.31 8.94
C ASP A 57 -3.44 13.43 9.82
N LYS A 58 -3.27 13.84 11.08
CA LYS A 58 -2.46 13.11 12.06
C LYS A 58 -3.07 11.76 12.45
N ASN A 59 -4.33 11.52 12.08
CA ASN A 59 -5.08 10.32 12.44
C ASN A 59 -4.97 9.20 11.39
N SER A 60 -4.39 9.46 10.22
CA SER A 60 -4.11 8.41 9.23
C SER A 60 -2.79 7.71 9.58
N GLU A 61 -2.90 6.62 10.34
CA GLU A 61 -1.79 5.72 10.65
C GLU A 61 -1.56 4.67 9.54
N ASP A 62 -1.31 5.13 8.32
CA ASP A 62 -1.04 4.29 7.16
C ASP A 62 0.46 4.34 6.82
N PRO A 63 1.34 3.59 7.52
CA PRO A 63 2.77 3.67 7.29
C PRO A 63 3.11 3.26 5.86
N VAL A 64 4.08 3.94 5.26
CA VAL A 64 4.55 3.66 3.91
C VAL A 64 6.07 3.68 3.82
N CYS A 65 6.61 2.92 2.86
CA CYS A 65 8.04 2.87 2.59
C CYS A 65 8.35 3.63 1.31
N ASP A 66 9.34 4.51 1.34
CA ASP A 66 9.85 5.15 0.13
C ASP A 66 10.91 4.30 -0.58
N THR A 67 11.33 4.75 -1.77
CA THR A 67 12.36 4.07 -2.57
C THR A 67 13.77 4.14 -1.98
N GLU A 68 13.99 4.96 -0.95
CA GLU A 68 15.25 5.08 -0.22
C GLU A 68 15.25 4.21 1.06
N GLY A 69 14.15 3.49 1.33
CA GLY A 69 14.02 2.62 2.50
C GLY A 69 13.70 3.36 3.79
N ILE A 70 13.18 4.59 3.70
CA ILE A 70 12.74 5.38 4.86
C ILE A 70 11.25 5.20 5.08
N ASP A 71 10.86 4.96 6.32
CA ASP A 71 9.46 4.87 6.72
C ASP A 71 8.83 6.26 6.87
N HIS A 72 7.63 6.40 6.34
CA HIS A 72 6.80 7.60 6.48
C HIS A 72 5.50 7.24 7.17
N ARG A 73 5.00 8.13 8.03
CA ARG A 73 3.77 7.91 8.82
C ARG A 73 2.52 7.77 7.97
N SER A 74 2.48 8.46 6.83
CA SER A 74 1.40 8.36 5.86
C SER A 74 1.84 8.76 4.46
N LEU A 75 1.04 8.42 3.45
CA LEU A 75 1.26 8.88 2.06
C LEU A 75 1.38 10.39 1.95
N CYS A 76 0.66 11.14 2.80
CA CYS A 76 0.75 12.58 2.84
C CYS A 76 2.13 13.06 3.32
N HIS A 77 2.70 12.44 4.37
CA HIS A 77 4.04 12.78 4.84
C HIS A 77 5.12 12.47 3.80
N LEU A 78 5.00 11.33 3.11
CA LEU A 78 5.86 10.97 1.99
C LEU A 78 5.77 12.02 0.87
N HIS A 79 4.55 12.48 0.58
CA HIS A 79 4.29 13.53 -0.39
C HIS A 79 4.89 14.87 -0.02
N GLN A 80 4.72 15.31 1.22
CA GLN A 80 5.29 16.55 1.75
C GLN A 80 6.82 16.52 1.72
N ALA A 81 7.42 15.34 1.97
CA ALA A 81 8.85 15.12 1.86
C ALA A 81 9.36 15.07 0.40
N GLY A 82 8.47 15.10 -0.60
CA GLY A 82 8.84 15.02 -2.02
C GLY A 82 9.42 13.65 -2.43
N LYS A 83 9.22 12.62 -1.61
CA LYS A 83 9.76 11.27 -1.84
C LYS A 83 8.85 10.45 -2.76
N ILE A 84 9.36 9.32 -3.25
CA ILE A 84 8.63 8.40 -4.12
C ILE A 84 8.24 7.15 -3.31
N LEU A 85 6.96 6.80 -3.35
CA LEU A 85 6.44 5.60 -2.72
C LEU A 85 7.04 4.35 -3.39
N ALA A 86 7.66 3.48 -2.60
CA ALA A 86 8.03 2.14 -3.04
C ALA A 86 6.85 1.17 -2.82
N TYR A 87 6.33 1.10 -1.60
CA TYR A 87 5.19 0.26 -1.25
C TYR A 87 4.47 0.74 0.01
N MET A 88 3.23 0.30 0.18
CA MET A 88 2.46 0.55 1.41
C MET A 88 2.89 -0.42 2.51
N GLY A 89 3.00 0.08 3.74
CA GLY A 89 3.53 -0.63 4.89
C GLY A 89 4.87 -0.07 5.37
N ARG A 90 5.33 -0.55 6.54
CA ARG A 90 6.66 -0.20 7.07
C ARG A 90 7.76 -0.78 6.18
N CYS A 91 8.89 -0.09 6.11
CA CYS A 91 10.04 -0.59 5.39
C CYS A 91 10.51 -1.93 6.00
N GLN A 92 10.49 -2.97 5.18
CA GLN A 92 11.06 -4.27 5.49
C GLN A 92 12.57 -4.17 5.36
N VAL A 93 13.28 -4.36 6.46
CA VAL A 93 14.70 -4.65 6.41
C VAL A 93 14.87 -6.05 5.83
N CYS A 94 15.69 -6.17 4.79
CA CYS A 94 16.12 -7.48 4.32
C CYS A 94 16.98 -8.09 5.42
N SER A 95 16.35 -8.81 6.34
CA SER A 95 17.05 -9.53 7.38
C SER A 95 17.62 -10.78 6.73
N THR A 96 18.85 -10.67 6.25
CA THR A 96 19.68 -11.81 5.83
C THR A 96 19.96 -12.80 6.97
N GLU A 97 19.35 -12.62 8.15
CA GLU A 97 19.54 -13.40 9.38
C GLU A 97 18.35 -14.31 9.73
N ARG A 98 17.29 -14.41 8.90
CA ARG A 98 16.09 -15.21 9.24
C ARG A 98 15.83 -16.42 8.35
N PHE A 99 16.90 -17.10 7.93
CA PHE A 99 16.85 -18.52 7.56
C PHE A 99 17.60 -19.43 8.56
N GLY A 100 18.05 -18.90 9.71
CA GLY A 100 18.90 -19.62 10.67
C GLY A 100 18.52 -19.55 12.16
N GLN A 101 17.32 -19.11 12.55
CA GLN A 101 16.93 -19.05 13.97
C GLN A 101 15.59 -19.75 14.25
N LYS A 102 15.69 -21.09 14.31
CA LYS A 102 14.79 -22.02 15.01
C LYS A 102 15.66 -23.28 15.13
N PHE A 103 16.27 -23.63 16.27
CA PHE A 103 15.66 -24.24 17.43
C PHE A 103 16.50 -23.97 18.69
N SER A 104 16.05 -23.08 19.58
CA SER A 104 16.35 -23.18 21.02
C SER A 104 15.25 -24.01 21.66
N GLY A 105 15.28 -25.32 21.40
CA GLY A 105 14.53 -26.32 22.17
C GLY A 105 15.32 -26.66 23.42
N GLY A 106 14.70 -26.49 24.59
CA GLY A 106 15.35 -26.66 25.88
C GLY A 106 15.86 -28.08 26.13
N LEU A 107 16.91 -28.16 26.95
CA LEU A 107 17.21 -29.37 27.71
C LEU A 107 17.48 -28.95 29.16
N SER A 108 16.54 -29.35 30.00
CA SER A 108 16.60 -29.34 31.45
C SER A 108 17.66 -30.32 31.97
N SER A 109 18.47 -29.84 32.92
CA SER A 109 19.14 -30.58 34.02
C SER A 109 20.17 -31.66 33.62
N PRO A 110 21.12 -32.02 34.50
CA PRO A 110 20.88 -32.66 35.81
C PRO A 110 20.91 -31.73 37.02
#